data_AF-A0A2V6NKC5-F1
#
_entry.id   AF-A0A2V6NKC5-F1
#
_cell.length_a   1.000
_cell.length_b   1.000
_cell.length_c   1.000
_cell.angle_alpha   90.00
_cell.angle_beta   90.00
_cell.angle_gamma   90.00
#
_symmetry.space_group_name_H-M   'P 1'
#
loop_
_entity.id
_entity.type
_entity.pdbx_description
1 polymer ?
#
loop_
_entity_poly.entity_id
_entity_poly.type
_entity_poly.pdbx_seq_one_letter_code
_entity_poly.pdbx_strand_id
1 'polypeptide(L)'
;MIALQPPAAAQPEFGEEVSPGGDLRTQNGKFDTSDYGHFIENPFLPALDNPLSTFSVDVDTASYSILRRFINGGSLPPKDAVRIEEMINYFTYDYPPPKADEPFSINVDIASCPWEKTHRLVRIGLKGREIPDPVVKKDVAQQIDGTPVTIAKDVKIQVEFNPALVGSYRLIGYEKRRLRKEDFNNDKVDADEIGAGHMVTALYEVVPVDGAASPSVPPVDPLKYSVPPENARSNSSEMLTVKLRYKKPESDKSELLERAVVDDGKQFANASADFKFAAAVAEFGMLLRDSEFKGSGTMGAVLQWAQEGKSADTNGYRAGFLELVRKAEALKRG
;
A
#
# COMPACT_ATOMS: atom_id res chain seq x y z
N MET A 1 36.60 -19.68 10.93
CA MET A 1 35.41 -18.83 11.13
C MET A 1 35.01 -18.29 9.78
N ILE A 2 34.02 -18.92 9.14
CA ILE A 2 33.48 -18.48 7.85
C ILE A 2 32.13 -17.86 8.17
N ALA A 3 32.02 -16.55 8.02
CA ALA A 3 30.75 -15.84 8.15
C ALA A 3 29.90 -16.20 6.92
N LEU A 4 28.83 -16.96 7.14
CA LEU A 4 27.83 -17.26 6.12
C LEU A 4 26.84 -16.09 6.06
N GLN A 5 26.82 -15.44 4.91
CA GLN A 5 25.88 -14.39 4.54
C GLN A 5 24.47 -15.02 4.43
N PRO A 6 23.41 -14.39 4.96
CA PRO A 6 22.05 -14.88 4.79
C PRO A 6 21.62 -14.81 3.30
N PRO A 7 20.77 -15.73 2.83
CA PRO A 7 20.32 -15.75 1.44
C PRO A 7 19.49 -14.48 1.14
N ALA A 8 19.81 -13.81 0.05
CA ALA A 8 18.99 -12.74 -0.49
C ALA A 8 17.62 -13.31 -0.89
N ALA A 9 16.53 -12.68 -0.45
CA ALA A 9 15.22 -12.92 -1.02
C ALA A 9 15.30 -12.65 -2.53
N ALA A 10 15.09 -13.69 -3.33
CA ALA A 10 15.12 -13.60 -4.78
C ALA A 10 13.93 -12.77 -5.26
N GLN A 11 14.16 -11.48 -5.50
CA GLN A 11 13.40 -10.74 -6.50
C GLN A 11 14.09 -10.96 -7.85
N PRO A 12 13.34 -11.07 -8.97
CA PRO A 12 13.93 -11.36 -10.26
C PRO A 12 14.90 -10.23 -10.66
N GLU A 13 16.16 -10.58 -10.84
CA GLU A 13 17.16 -9.72 -11.47
C GLU A 13 16.80 -9.57 -12.96
N PHE A 14 16.22 -8.42 -13.33
CA PHE A 14 16.11 -8.04 -14.74
C PHE A 14 17.32 -7.20 -15.15
N GLY A 15 18.43 -7.90 -15.35
CA GLY A 15 19.61 -7.41 -16.06
C GLY A 15 19.88 -8.29 -17.28
N GLU A 16 19.09 -8.14 -18.34
CA GLU A 16 19.50 -8.28 -19.75
C GLU A 16 18.30 -8.03 -20.67
N GLU A 17 18.58 -7.44 -21.83
CA GLU A 17 17.61 -7.01 -22.84
C GLU A 17 16.64 -8.13 -23.25
N VAL A 18 15.37 -7.96 -22.89
CA VAL A 18 14.29 -8.65 -23.61
C VAL A 18 13.97 -7.82 -24.85
N SER A 19 14.43 -8.29 -26.02
CA SER A 19 13.92 -7.81 -27.31
C SER A 19 12.42 -8.13 -27.43
N PRO A 20 11.61 -7.21 -27.99
CA PRO A 20 10.19 -7.11 -27.66
C PRO A 20 9.31 -8.05 -28.50
N GLY A 21 8.48 -8.85 -27.82
CA GLY A 21 7.28 -9.44 -28.40
C GLY A 21 6.06 -8.62 -27.97
N GLY A 22 5.76 -7.54 -28.69
CA GLY A 22 4.62 -6.66 -28.45
C GLY A 22 4.94 -5.21 -28.76
N ASP A 23 4.82 -4.83 -30.03
CA ASP A 23 5.14 -3.50 -30.52
C ASP A 23 4.09 -2.48 -30.05
N LEU A 24 4.32 -1.84 -28.90
CA LEU A 24 3.58 -0.66 -28.44
C LEU A 24 4.11 0.63 -29.09
N ARG A 25 4.55 0.55 -30.35
CA ARG A 25 4.94 1.71 -31.16
C ARG A 25 3.85 1.98 -32.17
N THR A 26 3.14 3.10 -32.03
CA THR A 26 2.54 3.72 -33.20
C THR A 26 3.66 4.31 -34.08
N GLN A 27 3.44 4.38 -35.38
CA GLN A 27 4.44 4.81 -36.40
C GLN A 27 5.04 6.23 -36.19
N ASN A 28 4.72 6.93 -35.10
CA ASN A 28 5.18 8.30 -34.81
C ASN A 28 5.82 8.51 -33.42
N GLY A 29 6.23 7.46 -32.70
CA GLY A 29 7.01 7.62 -31.46
C GLY A 29 6.28 8.31 -30.30
N LYS A 30 4.95 8.45 -30.38
CA LYS A 30 4.10 8.90 -29.28
C LYS A 30 3.55 7.67 -28.55
N PHE A 31 3.76 7.63 -27.23
CA PHE A 31 3.10 6.66 -26.36
C PHE A 31 1.60 6.86 -26.49
N ASP A 32 0.88 5.77 -26.75
CA ASP A 32 -0.56 5.81 -26.77
C ASP A 32 -1.06 6.02 -25.34
N THR A 33 -1.79 7.11 -25.12
CA THR A 33 -2.35 7.46 -23.82
C THR A 33 -3.81 7.03 -23.71
N SER A 34 -4.42 6.52 -24.80
CA SER A 34 -5.82 6.08 -24.80
C SER A 34 -6.07 4.80 -24.00
N ASP A 35 -5.02 4.05 -23.63
CA ASP A 35 -5.13 2.85 -22.78
C ASP A 35 -5.24 3.18 -21.27
N TYR A 36 -4.95 4.41 -20.86
CA TYR A 36 -5.10 4.83 -19.48
C TYR A 36 -6.51 5.40 -19.27
N GLY A 37 -7.48 4.52 -18.98
CA GLY A 37 -8.84 4.93 -18.63
C GLY A 37 -8.85 5.95 -17.48
N HIS A 38 -9.82 6.87 -17.52
CA HIS A 38 -9.99 7.94 -16.52
C HIS A 38 -9.90 7.39 -15.09
N PHE A 39 -8.98 7.94 -14.31
CA PHE A 39 -8.73 7.55 -12.94
C PHE A 39 -9.38 8.52 -11.96
N ILE A 40 -10.23 8.00 -11.06
CA ILE A 40 -10.83 8.76 -9.97
C ILE A 40 -10.20 8.27 -8.67
N GLU A 41 -9.57 9.18 -7.94
CA GLU A 41 -8.99 8.88 -6.64
C GLU A 41 -10.07 8.48 -5.64
N ASN A 42 -9.75 7.57 -4.70
CA ASN A 42 -10.68 7.26 -3.63
C ASN A 42 -11.07 8.54 -2.86
N PRO A 43 -12.35 8.80 -2.60
CA PRO A 43 -12.76 9.95 -1.80
C PRO A 43 -12.59 9.66 -0.31
N PHE A 44 -12.72 10.70 0.52
CA PHE A 44 -12.97 10.50 1.94
C PHE A 44 -14.36 9.90 2.16
N LEU A 45 -14.41 8.85 2.97
CA LEU A 45 -15.64 8.18 3.38
C LEU A 45 -15.90 8.48 4.85
N PRO A 46 -17.11 8.96 5.23
CA PRO A 46 -17.49 9.09 6.63
C PRO A 46 -17.46 7.73 7.32
N ALA A 47 -16.72 7.61 8.43
CA ALA A 47 -16.60 6.35 9.14
C ALA A 47 -17.91 5.92 9.81
N LEU A 48 -18.78 6.87 10.13
CA LEU A 48 -20.11 6.59 10.67
C LEU A 48 -20.97 5.79 9.68
N ASP A 49 -20.93 6.15 8.39
CA ASP A 49 -21.73 5.51 7.34
C ASP A 49 -20.98 4.33 6.70
N ASN A 50 -19.64 4.38 6.69
CA ASN A 50 -18.77 3.42 6.04
C ASN A 50 -17.68 2.93 7.02
N PRO A 51 -18.01 2.24 8.12
CA PRO A 51 -17.03 1.84 9.13
C PRO A 51 -16.01 0.82 8.63
N LEU A 52 -16.26 0.16 7.48
CA LEU A 52 -15.43 -0.90 6.93
C LEU A 52 -14.82 -0.51 5.59
N SER A 53 -13.53 -0.76 5.43
CA SER A 53 -12.80 -0.68 4.15
C SER A 53 -12.18 -2.03 3.81
N THR A 54 -12.44 -2.59 2.63
CA THR A 54 -11.93 -3.91 2.22
C THR A 54 -11.20 -3.80 0.88
N PHE A 55 -10.02 -4.43 0.82
CA PHE A 55 -9.17 -4.44 -0.38
C PHE A 55 -8.41 -5.77 -0.52
N SER A 56 -8.05 -6.11 -1.76
CA SER A 56 -7.21 -7.27 -2.06
C SER A 56 -5.73 -6.96 -1.78
N VAL A 57 -4.99 -8.01 -1.44
CA VAL A 57 -3.53 -7.99 -1.30
C VAL A 57 -2.79 -8.07 -2.63
N ASP A 58 -3.49 -8.39 -3.72
CA ASP A 58 -2.88 -8.44 -5.06
C ASP A 58 -2.52 -7.04 -5.54
N VAL A 59 -1.22 -6.78 -5.65
CA VAL A 59 -0.68 -5.50 -6.09
C VAL A 59 0.38 -5.77 -7.14
N ASP A 60 0.10 -5.35 -8.38
CA ASP A 60 1.11 -5.26 -9.43
C ASP A 60 2.13 -4.17 -9.09
N THR A 61 3.33 -4.23 -9.64
CA THR A 61 4.39 -3.23 -9.45
C THR A 61 4.86 -2.62 -10.78
N ALA A 62 4.21 -3.00 -11.90
CA ALA A 62 4.56 -2.57 -13.24
C ALA A 62 4.51 -1.04 -13.45
N SER A 63 3.55 -0.34 -12.83
CA SER A 63 3.42 1.11 -13.02
C SER A 63 4.65 1.89 -12.56
N TYR A 64 5.37 1.44 -11.53
CA TYR A 64 6.61 2.11 -11.11
C TYR A 64 7.71 1.99 -12.16
N SER A 65 7.79 0.86 -12.87
CA SER A 65 8.72 0.69 -14.00
C SER A 65 8.36 1.59 -15.18
N ILE A 66 7.08 1.74 -15.48
CA ILE A 66 6.58 2.68 -16.51
C ILE A 66 6.94 4.12 -16.12
N LEU A 67 6.65 4.51 -14.89
CA LEU A 67 6.96 5.83 -14.34
C LEU A 67 8.46 6.14 -14.44
N ARG A 68 9.33 5.19 -14.05
CA ARG A 68 10.78 5.31 -14.19
C ARG A 68 11.20 5.53 -15.65
N ARG A 69 10.60 4.82 -16.59
CA ARG A 69 10.90 4.95 -18.02
C ARG A 69 10.56 6.36 -18.54
N PHE A 70 9.41 6.91 -18.20
CA PHE A 70 9.01 8.27 -18.61
C PHE A 70 10.00 9.32 -18.10
N ILE A 71 10.27 9.32 -16.79
CA ILE A 71 11.09 10.34 -16.14
C ILE A 71 12.55 10.24 -16.58
N ASN A 72 13.10 9.02 -16.71
CA ASN A 72 14.44 8.83 -17.26
C ASN A 72 14.53 9.18 -18.75
N GLY A 73 13.42 9.08 -19.48
CA GLY A 73 13.28 9.54 -20.86
C GLY A 73 13.07 11.05 -21.01
N GLY A 74 13.08 11.81 -19.92
CA GLY A 74 12.97 13.28 -19.96
C GLY A 74 11.54 13.81 -20.06
N SER A 75 10.54 13.04 -19.64
CA SER A 75 9.14 13.48 -19.62
C SER A 75 8.41 13.04 -18.34
N LEU A 76 7.42 13.80 -17.90
CA LEU A 76 6.56 13.35 -16.80
C LEU A 76 5.57 12.29 -17.30
N PRO A 77 5.24 11.27 -16.49
CA PRO A 77 4.25 10.28 -16.87
C PRO A 77 2.86 10.92 -16.97
N PRO A 78 1.95 10.37 -17.78
CA PRO A 78 0.53 10.71 -17.72
C PRO A 78 -0.01 10.50 -16.29
N LYS A 79 -0.91 11.37 -15.83
CA LYS A 79 -1.50 11.28 -14.48
C LYS A 79 -2.13 9.91 -14.21
N ASP A 80 -2.84 9.37 -15.20
CA ASP A 80 -3.52 8.07 -15.12
C ASP A 80 -2.57 6.86 -15.14
N ALA A 81 -1.28 7.05 -15.43
CA ALA A 81 -0.26 6.01 -15.35
C ALA A 81 0.35 5.86 -13.94
N VAL A 82 0.05 6.80 -13.03
CA VAL A 82 0.58 6.81 -11.65
C VAL A 82 -0.36 6.02 -10.72
N ARG A 83 0.03 4.79 -10.38
CA ARG A 83 -0.68 3.95 -9.38
C ARG A 83 0.11 3.94 -8.07
N ILE A 84 -0.43 4.62 -7.06
CA ILE A 84 0.31 4.86 -5.81
C ILE A 84 0.55 3.56 -5.05
N GLU A 85 -0.43 2.67 -4.99
CA GLU A 85 -0.30 1.37 -4.33
C GLU A 85 0.82 0.52 -4.93
N GLU A 86 0.93 0.51 -6.26
CA GLU A 86 1.93 -0.26 -6.98
C GLU A 86 3.34 0.33 -6.79
N MET A 87 3.44 1.67 -6.74
CA MET A 87 4.68 2.35 -6.39
C MET A 87 5.14 2.01 -4.96
N ILE A 88 4.23 2.06 -3.99
CA ILE A 88 4.54 1.73 -2.59
C ILE A 88 5.02 0.27 -2.48
N ASN A 89 4.32 -0.66 -3.14
CA ASN A 89 4.60 -2.09 -3.07
C ASN A 89 5.73 -2.57 -4.00
N TYR A 90 6.28 -1.69 -4.86
CA TYR A 90 7.52 -1.96 -5.57
C TYR A 90 8.72 -2.10 -4.60
N PHE A 91 8.66 -1.43 -3.45
CA PHE A 91 9.75 -1.44 -2.47
C PHE A 91 9.54 -2.47 -1.37
N THR A 92 10.66 -2.96 -0.83
CA THR A 92 10.66 -3.82 0.35
C THR A 92 10.66 -2.99 1.63
N TYR A 93 10.09 -3.55 2.70
CA TYR A 93 10.03 -2.96 4.03
C TYR A 93 10.45 -4.01 5.07
N ASP A 94 11.06 -3.58 6.16
CA ASP A 94 11.55 -4.44 7.23
C ASP A 94 10.46 -4.67 8.30
N TYR A 95 9.38 -5.31 7.86
CA TYR A 95 8.31 -5.71 8.77
C TYR A 95 8.77 -6.88 9.66
N PRO A 96 8.48 -6.83 10.97
CA PRO A 96 8.64 -7.99 11.86
C PRO A 96 8.02 -9.25 11.24
N PRO A 97 8.73 -10.39 11.23
CA PRO A 97 8.17 -11.64 10.72
C PRO A 97 7.00 -12.12 11.59
N PRO A 98 6.11 -12.98 11.06
CA PRO A 98 5.08 -13.63 11.86
C PRO A 98 5.65 -14.44 13.02
N LYS A 99 4.83 -14.64 14.06
CA LYS A 99 5.11 -15.63 15.09
C LYS A 99 5.14 -17.03 14.48
N ALA A 100 5.78 -17.98 15.16
CA ALA A 100 6.08 -19.30 14.60
C ALA A 100 4.85 -20.09 14.09
N ASP A 101 3.68 -19.84 14.64
CA ASP A 101 2.40 -20.49 14.34
C ASP A 101 1.46 -19.66 13.45
N GLU A 102 1.82 -18.42 13.14
CA GLU A 102 1.02 -17.52 12.30
C GLU A 102 1.60 -17.48 10.86
N PRO A 103 0.75 -17.51 9.80
CA PRO A 103 1.24 -17.37 8.43
C PRO A 103 1.59 -15.93 8.06
N PHE A 104 1.11 -14.95 8.83
CA PHE A 104 1.22 -13.52 8.53
C PHE A 104 1.46 -12.68 9.78
N SER A 105 2.26 -11.62 9.67
CA SER A 105 2.29 -10.53 10.65
C SER A 105 1.53 -9.31 10.14
N ILE A 106 0.75 -8.68 11.02
CA ILE A 106 0.06 -7.42 10.77
C ILE A 106 0.78 -6.30 11.53
N ASN A 107 1.35 -5.35 10.79
CA ASN A 107 2.13 -4.24 11.32
C ASN A 107 1.38 -2.95 11.03
N VAL A 108 1.08 -2.16 12.07
CA VAL A 108 0.34 -0.91 11.91
C VAL A 108 1.09 0.22 12.57
N ASP A 109 1.33 1.29 11.80
CA ASP A 109 1.88 2.54 12.30
C ASP A 109 0.87 3.66 12.12
N ILE A 110 0.78 4.55 13.11
CA ILE A 110 -0.02 5.77 13.05
C ILE A 110 0.90 6.94 13.38
N ALA A 111 0.81 8.03 12.62
CA ALA A 111 1.47 9.29 12.89
C ALA A 111 0.67 10.47 12.32
N SER A 112 1.08 11.71 12.60
CA SER A 112 0.50 12.87 11.91
C SER A 112 0.74 12.75 10.40
N CYS A 113 -0.24 13.18 9.60
CA CYS A 113 -0.09 13.14 8.15
C CYS A 113 0.86 14.27 7.69
N PRO A 114 1.87 13.97 6.84
CA PRO A 114 2.91 14.95 6.50
C PRO A 114 2.42 16.06 5.57
N TRP A 115 1.38 15.81 4.76
CA TRP A 115 0.79 16.80 3.85
C TRP A 115 -0.48 17.47 4.39
N GLU A 116 -1.03 16.98 5.51
CA GLU A 116 -2.15 17.62 6.23
C GLU A 116 -2.05 17.31 7.73
N LYS A 117 -1.49 18.24 8.52
CA LYS A 117 -1.10 17.97 9.91
C LYS A 117 -2.28 17.74 10.86
N THR A 118 -3.47 18.17 10.48
CA THR A 118 -4.71 17.91 11.24
C THR A 118 -5.20 16.47 11.06
N HIS A 119 -4.72 15.76 10.03
CA HIS A 119 -5.02 14.37 9.75
C HIS A 119 -3.98 13.43 10.37
N ARG A 120 -4.35 12.15 10.43
CA ARG A 120 -3.45 11.04 10.74
C ARG A 120 -3.16 10.26 9.46
N LEU A 121 -1.93 9.80 9.32
CA LEU A 121 -1.56 8.81 8.32
C LEU A 121 -1.44 7.46 9.04
N VAL A 122 -2.07 6.44 8.48
CA VAL A 122 -1.99 5.06 8.95
C VAL A 122 -1.29 4.23 7.88
N ARG A 123 -0.29 3.46 8.28
CA ARG A 123 0.31 2.42 7.44
C ARG A 123 -0.05 1.05 7.95
N ILE A 124 -0.51 0.19 7.05
CA ILE A 124 -0.75 -1.22 7.32
C ILE A 124 0.22 -2.02 6.46
N GLY A 125 1.08 -2.80 7.10
CA GLY A 125 2.05 -3.69 6.49
C GLY A 125 1.75 -5.14 6.84
N LEU A 126 1.55 -5.97 5.83
CA LEU A 126 1.43 -7.42 5.93
C LEU A 126 2.76 -8.06 5.52
N LYS A 127 3.28 -9.00 6.31
CA LYS A 127 4.40 -9.85 5.92
C LYS A 127 4.05 -11.33 6.05
N GLY A 128 4.14 -12.05 4.94
CA GLY A 128 4.00 -13.50 4.91
C GLY A 128 5.21 -14.20 5.52
N ARG A 129 4.99 -15.39 6.09
CA ARG A 129 6.06 -16.24 6.62
C ARG A 129 7.05 -16.61 5.51
N GLU A 130 8.34 -16.49 5.81
CA GLU A 130 9.40 -17.01 4.96
C GLU A 130 9.52 -18.53 5.14
N ILE A 131 9.76 -19.25 4.05
CA ILE A 131 10.01 -20.69 4.11
C ILE A 131 11.52 -20.90 4.04
N PRO A 132 12.15 -21.60 5.02
CA PRO A 132 13.58 -21.83 5.00
C PRO A 132 14.03 -22.59 3.74
N ASP A 133 15.17 -22.19 3.16
CA ASP A 133 15.81 -22.80 1.98
C ASP A 133 15.81 -24.35 1.91
N PRO A 134 16.09 -25.12 2.97
CA PRO A 134 16.07 -26.59 2.87
C PRO A 134 14.67 -27.18 2.67
N VAL A 135 13.62 -26.47 3.11
CA VAL A 135 12.22 -26.85 2.85
C VAL A 135 11.84 -26.43 1.43
N VAL A 136 12.22 -25.21 1.02
CA VAL A 136 12.04 -24.72 -0.36
C VAL A 136 12.70 -25.67 -1.36
N LYS A 137 13.94 -26.12 -1.15
CA LYS A 137 14.60 -27.07 -2.07
C LYS A 137 13.90 -28.42 -2.17
N LYS A 138 13.23 -28.87 -1.11
CA LYS A 138 12.48 -30.14 -1.11
C LYS A 138 11.14 -30.00 -1.82
N ASP A 139 10.44 -28.90 -1.59
CA ASP A 139 9.13 -28.61 -2.20
C ASP A 139 9.29 -28.18 -3.67
N VAL A 140 10.30 -27.37 -3.99
CA VAL A 140 10.68 -26.99 -5.37
C VAL A 140 11.19 -28.20 -6.16
N ALA A 141 11.85 -29.18 -5.52
CA ALA A 141 12.19 -30.44 -6.21
C ALA A 141 10.94 -31.27 -6.58
N GLN A 142 9.79 -31.01 -5.94
CA GLN A 142 8.50 -31.64 -6.26
C GLN A 142 7.62 -30.76 -7.16
N GLN A 143 7.79 -29.43 -7.13
CA GLN A 143 7.12 -28.45 -7.98
C GLN A 143 7.99 -28.09 -9.20
N ILE A 144 7.74 -28.73 -10.33
CA ILE A 144 8.58 -28.69 -11.54
C ILE A 144 8.41 -27.38 -12.37
N ASP A 145 7.78 -26.32 -11.86
CA ASP A 145 7.33 -25.16 -12.69
C ASP A 145 7.63 -23.76 -12.12
N GLY A 146 8.69 -23.57 -11.32
CA GLY A 146 9.12 -22.22 -10.90
C GLY A 146 8.08 -21.37 -10.14
N THR A 147 6.99 -22.00 -9.68
CA THR A 147 5.87 -21.33 -9.01
C THR A 147 6.25 -21.06 -7.54
N PRO A 148 6.04 -19.83 -7.03
CA PRO A 148 6.32 -19.53 -5.62
C PRO A 148 5.51 -20.44 -4.70
N VAL A 149 6.09 -20.84 -3.56
CA VAL A 149 5.37 -21.65 -2.59
C VAL A 149 4.26 -20.81 -1.94
N THR A 150 3.00 -21.17 -2.20
CA THR A 150 1.81 -20.54 -1.62
C THR A 150 1.71 -20.85 -0.13
N ILE A 151 1.65 -19.81 0.70
CA ILE A 151 1.48 -19.94 2.16
C ILE A 151 0.04 -19.71 2.61
N ALA A 152 -0.77 -19.03 1.80
CA ALA A 152 -2.21 -18.92 1.99
C ALA A 152 -2.92 -18.55 0.69
N LYS A 153 -4.21 -18.90 0.64
CA LYS A 153 -5.15 -18.60 -0.44
C LYS A 153 -6.22 -17.63 0.05
N ASP A 154 -6.88 -16.94 -0.88
CA ASP A 154 -8.06 -16.11 -0.61
C ASP A 154 -7.81 -15.05 0.48
N VAL A 155 -6.70 -14.34 0.36
CA VAL A 155 -6.28 -13.37 1.38
C VAL A 155 -7.01 -12.05 1.17
N LYS A 156 -7.71 -11.59 2.21
CA LYS A 156 -8.50 -10.35 2.20
C LYS A 156 -8.17 -9.51 3.42
N ILE A 157 -7.97 -8.22 3.22
CA ILE A 157 -7.79 -7.25 4.32
C ILE A 157 -9.07 -6.42 4.46
N GLN A 158 -9.56 -6.32 5.68
CA GLN A 158 -10.59 -5.38 6.07
C GLN A 158 -10.10 -4.50 7.22
N VAL A 159 -10.31 -3.20 7.12
CA VAL A 159 -10.06 -2.24 8.19
C VAL A 159 -11.40 -1.76 8.70
N GLU A 160 -11.60 -1.90 10.02
CA GLU A 160 -12.75 -1.35 10.73
C GLU A 160 -12.32 -0.11 11.49
N PHE A 161 -12.97 1.02 11.21
CA PHE A 161 -12.69 2.31 11.87
C PHE A 161 -13.69 2.56 12.99
N ASN A 162 -13.21 3.07 14.13
CA ASN A 162 -14.06 3.47 15.22
C ASN A 162 -14.67 4.87 14.95
N PRO A 163 -15.98 5.00 14.68
CA PRO A 163 -16.61 6.29 14.35
C PRO A 163 -16.69 7.25 15.54
N ALA A 164 -16.33 6.83 16.76
CA ALA A 164 -16.16 7.72 17.89
C ALA A 164 -14.86 8.54 17.80
N LEU A 165 -13.83 8.01 17.13
CA LEU A 165 -12.50 8.60 17.06
C LEU A 165 -12.15 9.06 15.62
N VAL A 166 -12.75 8.43 14.61
CA VAL A 166 -12.54 8.71 13.20
C VAL A 166 -13.79 9.36 12.60
N GLY A 167 -13.65 10.58 12.06
CA GLY A 167 -14.71 11.24 11.32
C GLY A 167 -14.83 10.69 9.90
N SER A 168 -13.71 10.67 9.17
CA SER A 168 -13.63 10.11 7.81
C SER A 168 -12.26 9.54 7.51
N TYR A 169 -12.16 8.68 6.50
CA TYR A 169 -10.88 8.14 6.02
C TYR A 169 -10.85 7.98 4.50
N ARG A 170 -9.66 7.82 3.94
CA ARG A 170 -9.41 7.56 2.52
C ARG A 170 -8.29 6.54 2.37
N LEU A 171 -8.54 5.48 1.59
CA LEU A 171 -7.50 4.55 1.16
C LEU A 171 -6.68 5.20 0.03
N ILE A 172 -5.37 5.32 0.20
CA ILE A 172 -4.49 5.92 -0.81
C ILE A 172 -4.05 4.83 -1.80
N GLY A 173 -4.42 4.97 -3.07
CA GLY A 173 -4.24 3.93 -4.07
C GLY A 173 -5.36 2.88 -4.02
N TYR A 174 -5.14 1.71 -4.63
CA TYR A 174 -6.08 0.57 -4.64
C TYR A 174 -7.45 0.87 -5.26
N GLU A 175 -7.59 1.92 -6.07
CA GLU A 175 -8.87 2.37 -6.62
C GLU A 175 -9.57 1.27 -7.46
N LYS A 176 -8.80 0.40 -8.11
CA LYS A 176 -9.31 -0.74 -8.91
C LYS A 176 -9.48 -2.05 -8.13
N ARG A 177 -9.02 -2.10 -6.88
CA ARG A 177 -8.89 -3.33 -6.07
C ARG A 177 -9.77 -3.31 -4.82
N ARG A 178 -10.71 -2.37 -4.75
CA ARG A 178 -11.72 -2.30 -3.69
C ARG A 178 -12.70 -3.46 -3.84
N LEU A 179 -12.86 -4.23 -2.78
CA LEU A 179 -13.89 -5.25 -2.67
C LEU A 179 -15.10 -4.66 -1.95
N ARG A 180 -16.29 -5.21 -2.20
CA ARG A 180 -17.44 -4.83 -1.39
C ARG A 180 -17.24 -5.41 0.01
N LYS A 181 -17.72 -4.70 1.03
CA LYS A 181 -17.60 -5.16 2.43
C LYS A 181 -18.25 -6.53 2.65
N GLU A 182 -19.30 -6.86 1.88
CA GLU A 182 -19.99 -8.14 1.87
C GLU A 182 -19.10 -9.28 1.33
N ASP A 183 -18.13 -8.97 0.48
CA ASP A 183 -17.22 -9.96 -0.11
C ASP A 183 -16.18 -10.46 0.93
N PHE A 184 -15.95 -9.73 2.03
CA PHE A 184 -14.98 -10.11 3.07
C PHE A 184 -15.30 -11.43 3.76
N ASN A 185 -16.59 -11.72 4.02
CA ASN A 185 -17.02 -12.95 4.68
C ASN A 185 -17.51 -14.01 3.68
N ASN A 186 -17.41 -13.73 2.38
CA ASN A 186 -17.90 -14.62 1.35
C ASN A 186 -16.76 -15.49 0.81
N ASP A 187 -16.67 -16.73 1.31
CA ASP A 187 -15.68 -17.71 0.87
C ASP A 187 -15.85 -18.17 -0.60
N LYS A 188 -16.92 -17.73 -1.29
CA LYS A 188 -17.14 -17.96 -2.74
C LYS A 188 -16.53 -16.89 -3.64
N VAL A 189 -16.10 -15.76 -3.07
CA VAL A 189 -15.38 -14.73 -3.82
C VAL A 189 -13.91 -15.05 -3.64
N ASP A 190 -13.27 -15.64 -4.65
CA ASP A 190 -11.83 -15.90 -4.58
C ASP A 190 -11.06 -14.57 -4.61
N ALA A 191 -10.15 -14.40 -3.67
CA ALA A 191 -9.07 -13.43 -3.71
C ALA A 191 -7.73 -14.13 -3.96
N ASP A 192 -6.69 -13.34 -4.22
CA ASP A 192 -5.40 -13.86 -4.67
C ASP A 192 -4.62 -14.65 -3.61
N GLU A 193 -3.68 -15.44 -4.12
CA GLU A 193 -2.74 -16.22 -3.33
C GLU A 193 -1.56 -15.36 -2.86
N ILE A 194 -1.07 -15.65 -1.65
CA ILE A 194 0.16 -15.05 -1.17
C ILE A 194 1.26 -16.12 -1.07
N GLY A 195 2.37 -15.84 -1.75
CA GLY A 195 3.61 -16.62 -1.67
C GLY A 195 4.44 -16.33 -0.41
N ALA A 196 5.34 -17.25 -0.08
CA ALA A 196 6.27 -17.11 1.04
C ALA A 196 7.06 -15.78 1.00
N GLY A 197 7.16 -15.10 2.13
CA GLY A 197 7.91 -13.84 2.28
C GLY A 197 7.32 -12.62 1.57
N HIS A 198 6.19 -12.76 0.86
CA HIS A 198 5.53 -11.65 0.18
C HIS A 198 5.05 -10.59 1.19
N MET A 199 5.09 -9.32 0.78
CA MET A 199 4.74 -8.19 1.62
C MET A 199 3.76 -7.27 0.90
N VAL A 200 2.81 -6.74 1.65
CA VAL A 200 1.84 -5.76 1.14
C VAL A 200 1.76 -4.59 2.09
N THR A 201 1.74 -3.39 1.53
CA THR A 201 1.64 -2.13 2.25
C THR A 201 0.47 -1.32 1.72
N ALA A 202 -0.35 -0.82 2.64
CA ALA A 202 -1.45 0.10 2.35
C ALA A 202 -1.36 1.32 3.26
N LEU A 203 -1.80 2.46 2.75
CA LEU A 203 -1.85 3.71 3.49
C LEU A 203 -3.29 4.24 3.55
N TYR A 204 -3.70 4.69 4.73
CA TYR A 204 -4.93 5.43 4.93
C TYR A 204 -4.64 6.83 5.42
N GLU A 205 -5.30 7.81 4.84
CA GLU A 205 -5.42 9.15 5.40
C GLU A 205 -6.69 9.20 6.24
N VAL A 206 -6.57 9.62 7.49
CA VAL A 206 -7.65 9.56 8.50
C VAL A 206 -7.86 10.94 9.08
N VAL A 207 -9.11 11.40 9.11
CA VAL A 207 -9.55 12.63 9.76
C VAL A 207 -10.14 12.26 11.13
N PRO A 208 -9.48 12.61 12.24
CA PRO A 208 -10.03 12.38 13.58
C PRO A 208 -11.29 13.22 13.82
N VAL A 209 -12.18 12.77 14.72
CA VAL A 209 -13.40 13.54 15.09
C VAL A 209 -13.05 14.91 15.68
N ASP A 210 -11.94 15.01 16.43
CA ASP A 210 -11.49 16.25 17.06
C ASP A 210 -10.49 17.06 16.20
N GLY A 211 -10.17 16.58 15.00
CA GLY A 211 -9.32 17.27 14.03
C GLY A 211 -10.12 18.35 13.30
N ALA A 212 -9.76 19.61 13.50
CA ALA A 212 -10.44 20.76 12.89
C ALA A 212 -10.59 20.67 11.37
N ALA A 213 -11.79 21.02 10.88
CA ALA A 213 -12.18 21.28 9.50
C ALA A 213 -11.77 20.21 8.46
N SER A 214 -12.70 19.28 8.22
CA SER A 214 -12.73 18.43 7.02
C SER A 214 -12.42 19.26 5.77
N PRO A 215 -11.41 18.90 4.95
CA PRO A 215 -11.28 19.48 3.62
C PRO A 215 -12.48 19.03 2.79
N SER A 216 -13.46 19.93 2.68
CA SER A 216 -14.59 19.87 1.76
C SER A 216 -15.19 18.47 1.55
N VAL A 217 -15.53 17.74 2.61
CA VAL A 217 -16.65 16.80 2.49
C VAL A 217 -17.88 17.70 2.33
N PRO A 218 -18.58 17.70 1.17
CA PRO A 218 -19.84 18.40 1.06
C PRO A 218 -20.71 17.93 2.22
N PRO A 219 -21.34 18.83 3.00
CA PRO A 219 -22.22 18.41 4.07
C PRO A 219 -23.29 17.50 3.45
N VAL A 220 -23.14 16.19 3.64
CA VAL A 220 -24.17 15.22 3.30
C VAL A 220 -25.22 15.34 4.38
N ASP A 221 -26.46 15.59 3.96
CA ASP A 221 -27.58 15.69 4.88
C ASP A 221 -27.60 14.46 5.80
N PRO A 222 -27.81 14.63 7.12
CA PRO A 222 -27.96 13.51 8.02
C PRO A 222 -29.04 12.57 7.49
N LEU A 223 -28.74 11.27 7.41
CA LEU A 223 -29.68 10.28 6.93
C LEU A 223 -30.95 10.30 7.80
N LYS A 224 -32.03 10.87 7.28
CA LYS A 224 -33.32 11.06 7.98
C LYS A 224 -33.92 9.76 8.54
N TYR A 225 -33.56 8.62 7.97
CA TYR A 225 -34.09 7.30 8.35
C TYR A 225 -33.03 6.33 8.88
N SER A 226 -31.75 6.73 8.89
CA SER A 226 -30.69 5.93 9.50
C SER A 226 -30.36 6.54 10.86
N VAL A 227 -30.85 5.90 11.91
CA VAL A 227 -30.32 6.14 13.26
C VAL A 227 -29.06 5.28 13.35
N PRO A 228 -27.85 5.87 13.46
CA PRO A 228 -26.67 5.08 13.78
C PRO A 228 -26.98 4.33 15.08
N PRO A 229 -26.67 3.03 15.19
CA PRO A 229 -27.00 2.29 16.39
C PRO A 229 -26.42 3.02 17.60
N GLU A 230 -27.21 3.24 18.66
CA GLU A 230 -26.82 3.97 19.88
C GLU A 230 -25.55 3.39 20.55
N ASN A 231 -25.22 2.14 20.21
CA ASN A 231 -24.01 1.42 20.65
C ASN A 231 -22.81 1.53 19.68
N ALA A 232 -22.88 2.36 18.63
CA ALA A 232 -21.82 2.49 17.62
C ALA A 232 -20.56 3.21 18.15
N ARG A 233 -20.69 3.97 19.25
CA ARG A 233 -19.54 4.56 19.94
C ARG A 233 -19.12 3.66 21.09
N SER A 234 -18.25 2.70 20.76
CA SER A 234 -17.48 1.99 21.77
C SER A 234 -16.67 3.01 22.58
N ASN A 235 -16.63 2.87 23.91
CA ASN A 235 -15.71 3.64 24.77
C ASN A 235 -14.24 3.18 24.63
N SER A 236 -13.96 2.30 23.66
CA SER A 236 -12.61 1.88 23.34
C SER A 236 -11.77 3.04 22.83
N SER A 237 -10.50 3.09 23.26
CA SER A 237 -9.49 3.99 22.72
C SER A 237 -8.89 3.51 21.39
N GLU A 238 -9.34 2.35 20.88
CA GLU A 238 -8.91 1.80 19.59
C GLU A 238 -9.46 2.66 18.45
N MET A 239 -8.56 3.21 17.63
CA MET A 239 -8.90 4.01 16.46
C MET A 239 -9.41 3.12 15.33
N LEU A 240 -8.81 1.95 15.15
CA LEU A 240 -9.17 0.98 14.12
C LEU A 240 -8.76 -0.44 14.48
N THR A 241 -9.35 -1.41 13.79
CA THR A 241 -8.99 -2.83 13.82
C THR A 241 -8.70 -3.32 12.41
N VAL A 242 -7.51 -3.88 12.20
CA VAL A 242 -7.15 -4.54 10.94
C VAL A 242 -7.49 -6.02 11.05
N LYS A 243 -8.25 -6.52 10.08
CA LYS A 243 -8.72 -7.90 9.98
C LYS A 243 -8.17 -8.53 8.71
N LEU A 244 -7.48 -9.65 8.85
CA LEU A 244 -6.96 -10.44 7.76
C LEU A 244 -7.71 -11.78 7.73
N ARG A 245 -8.45 -12.02 6.66
CA ARG A 245 -9.04 -13.34 6.39
C ARG A 245 -8.17 -14.06 5.37
N TYR A 246 -7.90 -15.35 5.60
CA TYR A 246 -7.11 -16.18 4.70
C TYR A 246 -7.52 -17.65 4.83
N LYS A 247 -7.19 -18.47 3.83
CA LYS A 247 -7.31 -19.93 3.86
C LYS A 247 -5.91 -20.55 3.86
N LYS A 248 -5.66 -21.58 4.67
CA LYS A 248 -4.40 -22.36 4.58
C LYS A 248 -4.34 -23.09 3.21
N PRO A 249 -3.15 -23.39 2.66
CA PRO A 249 -3.03 -24.01 1.32
C PRO A 249 -3.86 -25.29 1.17
N GLU A 250 -3.89 -26.12 2.21
CA GLU A 250 -4.61 -27.40 2.24
C GLU A 250 -6.03 -27.31 2.84
N SER A 251 -6.55 -26.10 3.09
CA SER A 251 -7.86 -25.89 3.73
C SER A 251 -8.76 -25.03 2.86
N ASP A 252 -10.05 -25.38 2.82
CA ASP A 252 -11.09 -24.53 2.26
C ASP A 252 -11.79 -23.66 3.31
N LYS A 253 -11.45 -23.87 4.60
CA LYS A 253 -11.95 -23.04 5.71
C LYS A 253 -11.09 -21.81 5.89
N SER A 254 -11.74 -20.66 6.00
CA SER A 254 -11.08 -19.38 6.30
C SER A 254 -10.76 -19.23 7.80
N GLU A 255 -9.61 -18.62 8.08
CA GLU A 255 -9.15 -18.19 9.40
C GLU A 255 -9.07 -16.66 9.43
N LEU A 256 -9.16 -16.09 10.63
CA LEU A 256 -9.20 -14.66 10.86
C LEU A 256 -8.10 -14.26 11.84
N LEU A 257 -7.26 -13.31 11.42
CA LEU A 257 -6.32 -12.61 12.30
C LEU A 257 -6.78 -11.16 12.46
N GLU A 258 -6.76 -10.66 13.69
CA GLU A 258 -7.19 -9.30 14.00
C GLU A 258 -6.13 -8.56 14.81
N ARG A 259 -6.00 -7.27 14.52
CA ARG A 259 -5.11 -6.36 15.24
C ARG A 259 -5.82 -5.04 15.49
N ALA A 260 -6.26 -4.83 16.74
CA ALA A 260 -6.75 -3.55 17.20
C ALA A 260 -5.59 -2.58 17.45
N VAL A 261 -5.79 -1.30 17.13
CA VAL A 261 -4.75 -0.27 17.13
C VAL A 261 -5.27 1.01 17.78
N VAL A 262 -4.52 1.50 18.75
CA VAL A 262 -4.72 2.79 19.42
C VAL A 262 -3.78 3.80 18.78
N ASP A 263 -4.27 5.02 18.54
CA ASP A 263 -3.41 6.13 18.14
C ASP A 263 -2.70 6.71 19.38
N ASP A 264 -1.38 6.67 19.40
CA ASP A 264 -0.53 7.20 20.48
C ASP A 264 -0.17 8.68 20.28
N GLY A 265 -0.72 9.33 19.24
CA GLY A 265 -0.48 10.75 18.96
C GLY A 265 0.91 11.04 18.38
N LYS A 266 1.63 10.02 17.91
CA LYS A 266 2.98 10.17 17.34
C LYS A 266 3.04 11.21 16.23
N GLN A 267 4.13 11.99 16.23
CA GLN A 267 4.44 12.94 15.18
C GLN A 267 5.17 12.26 14.03
N PHE A 268 4.90 12.67 12.79
CA PHE A 268 5.49 12.07 11.60
C PHE A 268 7.02 12.06 11.58
N ALA A 269 7.64 13.12 12.12
CA ALA A 269 9.10 13.20 12.26
C ALA A 269 9.70 12.07 13.12
N ASN A 270 8.90 11.45 13.99
CA ASN A 270 9.30 10.33 14.86
C ASN A 270 8.82 8.97 14.32
N ALA A 271 8.26 8.92 13.11
CA ALA A 271 7.87 7.67 12.45
C ALA A 271 9.09 6.82 12.10
N SER A 272 8.86 5.51 11.90
CA SER A 272 9.90 4.60 11.44
C SER A 272 10.42 4.99 10.05
N ALA A 273 11.66 4.63 9.74
CA ALA A 273 12.27 4.92 8.43
C ALA A 273 11.39 4.40 7.27
N ASP A 274 10.86 3.19 7.41
CA ASP A 274 9.98 2.57 6.42
C ASP A 274 8.64 3.28 6.27
N PHE A 275 8.07 3.78 7.37
CA PHE A 275 6.83 4.55 7.29
C PHE A 275 7.07 5.91 6.60
N LYS A 276 8.18 6.59 6.91
CA LYS A 276 8.60 7.80 6.21
C LYS A 276 8.79 7.57 4.72
N PHE A 277 9.44 6.47 4.36
CA PHE A 277 9.68 6.11 2.96
C PHE A 277 8.37 5.84 2.21
N ALA A 278 7.47 5.01 2.77
CA ALA A 278 6.18 4.72 2.14
C ALA A 278 5.33 5.99 1.92
N ALA A 279 5.31 6.89 2.90
CA ALA A 279 4.61 8.17 2.77
C ALA A 279 5.24 9.06 1.69
N ALA A 280 6.57 9.11 1.58
CA ALA A 280 7.27 9.85 0.55
C ALA A 280 6.91 9.36 -0.87
N VAL A 281 6.83 8.03 -1.05
CA VAL A 281 6.39 7.42 -2.32
C VAL A 281 4.94 7.80 -2.64
N ALA A 282 4.06 7.78 -1.64
CA ALA A 282 2.66 8.17 -1.80
C ALA A 282 2.51 9.65 -2.16
N GLU A 283 3.20 10.53 -1.43
CA GLU A 283 3.20 11.97 -1.67
C GLU A 283 3.75 12.30 -3.06
N PHE A 284 4.82 11.62 -3.50
CA PHE A 284 5.35 11.76 -4.85
C PHE A 284 4.32 11.38 -5.92
N GLY A 285 3.63 10.25 -5.74
CA GLY A 285 2.58 9.83 -6.66
C GLY A 285 1.43 10.84 -6.73
N MET A 286 1.00 11.37 -5.58
CA MET A 286 -0.01 12.44 -5.51
C MET A 286 0.44 13.72 -6.22
N LEU A 287 1.73 14.10 -6.11
CA LEU A 287 2.29 15.28 -6.77
C LEU A 287 2.42 15.11 -8.29
N LEU A 288 2.75 13.91 -8.77
CA LEU A 288 2.85 13.60 -10.20
C LEU A 288 1.47 13.59 -10.86
N ARG A 289 0.46 13.03 -10.19
CA ARG A 289 -0.91 13.03 -10.70
C ARG A 289 -1.67 14.32 -10.42
N ASP A 290 -1.04 15.27 -9.71
CA ASP A 290 -1.63 16.56 -9.33
C ASP A 290 -2.95 16.37 -8.58
N SER A 291 -2.90 15.48 -7.59
CA SER A 291 -4.02 15.07 -6.74
C SER A 291 -4.64 16.26 -6.00
N GLU A 292 -5.97 16.25 -5.86
CA GLU A 292 -6.71 17.18 -5.00
C GLU A 292 -6.36 17.00 -3.51
N PHE A 293 -5.86 15.81 -3.14
CA PHE A 293 -5.50 15.44 -1.77
C PHE A 293 -4.01 15.57 -1.47
N LYS A 294 -3.21 16.14 -2.38
CA LYS A 294 -1.76 16.35 -2.15
C LYS A 294 -1.45 17.34 -1.01
N GLY A 295 -2.46 18.06 -0.51
CA GLY A 295 -2.35 18.98 0.63
C GLY A 295 -1.20 19.97 0.48
N SER A 296 -0.42 20.14 1.54
CA SER A 296 0.81 20.95 1.55
C SER A 296 2.04 20.21 1.02
N GLY A 297 1.88 19.07 0.36
CA GLY A 297 2.98 18.23 -0.10
C GLY A 297 3.86 18.91 -1.14
N THR A 298 5.16 18.59 -1.14
CA THR A 298 6.14 19.18 -2.06
C THR A 298 7.22 18.17 -2.46
N MET A 299 7.85 18.35 -3.63
CA MET A 299 9.00 17.51 -4.03
C MET A 299 10.15 17.57 -3.03
N GLY A 300 10.36 18.72 -2.36
CA GLY A 300 11.33 18.86 -1.29
C GLY A 300 11.00 18.01 -0.06
N ALA A 301 9.74 17.99 0.37
CA ALA A 301 9.28 17.13 1.47
C ALA A 301 9.42 15.64 1.12
N VAL A 302 9.05 15.25 -0.12
CA VAL A 302 9.29 13.89 -0.63
C VAL A 302 10.76 13.51 -0.51
N LEU A 303 11.69 14.35 -1.00
CA LEU A 303 13.13 14.08 -0.93
C LEU A 303 13.62 13.95 0.51
N GLN A 304 13.13 14.81 1.42
CA GLN A 304 13.47 14.74 2.84
C GLN A 304 13.02 13.39 3.44
N TRP A 305 11.73 13.06 3.32
CA TRP A 305 11.18 11.85 3.94
C TRP A 305 11.74 10.57 3.34
N ALA A 306 11.96 10.54 2.02
CA ALA A 306 12.61 9.41 1.35
C ALA A 306 14.07 9.24 1.78
N GLN A 307 14.79 10.34 2.03
CA GLN A 307 16.19 10.30 2.47
C GLN A 307 16.31 9.81 3.91
N GLU A 308 15.44 10.28 4.82
CA GLU A 308 15.34 9.77 6.19
C GLU A 308 14.87 8.31 6.24
N GLY A 309 14.07 7.91 5.24
CA GLY A 309 13.56 6.55 5.07
C GLY A 309 14.46 5.61 4.28
N LYS A 310 15.66 6.02 3.84
CA LYS A 310 16.48 5.19 2.93
C LYS A 310 16.88 3.82 3.53
N SER A 311 16.98 3.71 4.85
CA SER A 311 17.42 2.49 5.58
C SER A 311 18.71 1.87 4.99
N ALA A 312 18.96 0.57 5.20
CA ALA A 312 20.19 -0.10 4.74
C ALA A 312 20.32 -0.17 3.20
N ASP A 313 19.21 0.01 2.45
CA ASP A 313 19.13 0.09 0.98
C ASP A 313 20.10 -0.83 0.23
N THR A 314 20.16 -2.11 0.61
CA THR A 314 21.20 -3.05 0.17
C THR A 314 21.32 -3.14 -1.36
N ASN A 315 20.21 -2.95 -2.08
CA ASN A 315 20.14 -3.04 -3.54
C ASN A 315 20.04 -1.66 -4.24
N GLY A 316 20.07 -0.55 -3.49
CA GLY A 316 20.05 0.80 -4.04
C GLY A 316 18.71 1.28 -4.60
N TYR A 317 17.60 0.53 -4.42
CA TYR A 317 16.30 0.91 -4.97
C TYR A 317 15.75 2.21 -4.37
N ARG A 318 15.93 2.43 -3.06
CA ARG A 318 15.47 3.66 -2.40
C ARG A 318 16.35 4.86 -2.79
N ALA A 319 17.64 4.66 -3.02
CA ALA A 319 18.51 5.64 -3.65
C ALA A 319 18.05 5.99 -5.08
N GLY A 320 17.70 4.98 -5.87
CA GLY A 320 17.17 5.18 -7.22
C GLY A 320 15.86 5.99 -7.24
N PHE A 321 15.00 5.79 -6.23
CA PHE A 321 13.80 6.62 -6.04
C PHE A 321 14.15 8.09 -5.79
N LEU A 322 15.12 8.39 -4.93
CA LEU A 322 15.56 9.77 -4.67
C LEU A 322 16.05 10.46 -5.96
N GLU A 323 16.85 9.78 -6.78
CA GLU A 323 17.30 10.33 -8.07
C GLU A 323 16.12 10.57 -9.01
N LEU A 324 15.15 9.67 -9.02
CA LEU A 324 13.95 9.78 -9.84
C LEU A 324 13.11 11.01 -9.46
N VAL A 325 12.93 11.25 -8.16
CA VAL A 325 12.22 12.45 -7.65
C VAL A 325 12.94 13.73 -8.08
N ARG A 326 14.28 13.77 -7.97
CA ARG A 326 15.06 14.95 -8.43
C ARG A 326 14.90 15.21 -9.92
N LYS A 327 14.91 14.16 -10.75
CA LYS A 327 14.67 14.29 -12.19
C LYS A 327 13.26 14.80 -12.48
N ALA A 328 12.24 14.26 -11.82
CA ALA A 328 10.86 14.72 -11.96
C ALA A 328 10.70 16.20 -11.56
N GLU A 329 11.34 16.62 -10.47
CA GLU A 329 11.34 18.01 -10.03
C GLU A 329 12.05 18.94 -11.03
N ALA A 330 13.14 18.49 -11.66
CA ALA A 330 13.79 19.25 -12.73
C ALA A 330 12.87 19.40 -13.96
N LEU A 331 12.21 18.31 -14.38
CA LEU A 331 11.26 18.31 -15.50
C LEU A 331 10.03 19.18 -15.26
N LYS A 332 9.61 19.36 -14.00
CA LYS A 332 8.48 20.25 -13.66
C LYS A 332 8.85 21.73 -13.66
N ARG A 333 10.16 22.06 -13.60
CA ARG A 333 10.68 23.44 -13.58
C ARG A 333 11.14 23.95 -14.94
N GLY A 334 11.52 23.05 -15.86
CA GLY A 334 11.91 23.37 -17.23
C GLY A 334 10.71 23.47 -18.16
#